data_AF-A0A2N7D7F3-F1
#
_entry.id   AF-A0A2N7D7F3-F1
#
_cell.length_a   1.000
_cell.length_b   1.000
_cell.length_c   1.000
_cell.angle_alpha   90.00
_cell.angle_beta   90.00
_cell.angle_gamma   90.00
#
_symmetry.space_group_name_H-M   'P 1'
#
loop_
_entity.id
_entity.type
_entity.pdbx_description
1 polymer ?
#
loop_
_entity_poly.entity_id
_entity_poly.type
_entity_poly.pdbx_seq_one_letter_code
_entity_poly.pdbx_strand_id
1 'polypeptide(L)'
;MFVPGNYVRAVRNTTTLYEMEYVDNQDGTITDKSTSLMWAKSDSGKRMNWVESLEFAQNSTLAGYNDWRLPNAKELQSLVDYEKKTLPAINTTYFEVTPTQFKSQQDSYYFWTSTTQGDFKHTAAYIAFGQAWSKKNADSTEYFDWHGAGAQRSDPKVGSPSDYELASEMATDYISIDNWVRLVRDDK
;
A
#
# COMPACT_ATOMS: atom_id res chain seq x y z
N MET A 1 11.66 34.15 4.69
CA MET A 1 12.87 33.38 4.34
C MET A 1 12.67 31.97 4.89
N PHE A 2 12.32 31.00 4.04
CA PHE A 2 12.30 29.59 4.44
C PHE A 2 13.76 29.15 4.53
N VAL A 3 14.20 28.69 5.70
CA VAL A 3 15.54 28.14 5.86
C VAL A 3 15.46 26.67 5.43
N PRO A 4 16.13 26.25 4.34
CA PRO A 4 16.13 24.85 3.94
C PRO A 4 16.75 24.00 5.05
N GLY A 5 16.05 22.94 5.46
CA GLY A 5 16.49 22.02 6.49
C GLY A 5 15.34 21.13 6.96
N ASN A 6 15.61 19.85 7.19
CA ASN A 6 14.64 18.94 7.79
C ASN A 6 14.87 18.88 9.30
N TYR A 7 13.79 18.84 10.07
CA TYR A 7 13.87 18.51 11.49
C TYR A 7 14.26 17.04 11.64
N VAL A 8 15.21 16.76 12.55
CA VAL A 8 15.63 15.39 12.84
C VAL A 8 15.00 14.94 14.16
N ARG A 9 14.45 13.72 14.16
CA ARG A 9 14.09 13.00 15.39
C ARG A 9 14.99 11.77 15.48
N ALA A 10 15.85 11.74 16.49
CA ALA A 10 16.66 10.56 16.79
C ALA A 10 15.85 9.56 17.62
N VAL A 11 15.99 8.28 17.31
CA VAL A 11 15.47 7.16 18.11
C VAL A 11 16.65 6.30 18.55
N ARG A 12 16.56 5.70 19.74
CA ARG A 12 17.56 4.77 20.27
C ARG A 12 16.90 3.40 20.47
N ASN A 13 17.68 2.33 20.29
CA ASN A 13 17.33 0.89 20.32
C ASN A 13 17.36 0.25 18.92
N THR A 14 17.69 -1.05 18.86
CA THR A 14 17.78 -1.86 17.63
C THR A 14 16.48 -2.57 17.29
N THR A 15 15.40 -2.32 18.03
CA THR A 15 14.09 -2.89 17.72
C THR A 15 13.69 -2.33 16.36
N THR A 16 13.75 -3.20 15.35
CA THR A 16 13.13 -2.96 14.06
C THR A 16 11.66 -2.66 14.30
N LEU A 17 11.10 -1.76 13.49
CA LEU A 17 9.71 -1.27 13.58
C LEU A 17 8.78 -2.34 14.14
N TYR A 18 8.27 -2.14 15.36
CA TYR A 18 7.34 -3.01 16.13
C TYR A 18 7.50 -4.51 15.86
N GLU A 19 7.94 -5.31 16.85
CA GLU A 19 7.89 -6.78 16.72
C GLU A 19 6.56 -7.20 16.09
N MET A 20 6.61 -7.72 14.86
CA MET A 20 5.41 -7.98 14.06
C MET A 20 4.70 -9.22 14.64
N GLU A 21 3.88 -8.98 15.67
CA GLU A 21 3.19 -10.01 16.42
C GLU A 21 1.79 -10.26 15.84
N TYR A 22 1.71 -11.27 14.99
CA TYR A 22 0.46 -11.69 14.36
C TYR A 22 -0.13 -12.95 15.01
N VAL A 23 -1.46 -13.02 15.05
CA VAL A 23 -2.23 -14.22 15.41
C VAL A 23 -3.22 -14.51 14.28
N ASP A 24 -3.17 -15.72 13.75
CA ASP A 24 -4.18 -16.20 12.80
C ASP A 24 -5.42 -16.68 13.56
N ASN A 25 -6.56 -16.03 13.32
CA ASN A 25 -7.83 -16.32 13.97
C ASN A 25 -8.54 -17.53 13.35
N GLN A 26 -7.99 -18.11 12.28
CA GLN A 26 -8.53 -19.27 11.55
C GLN A 26 -9.92 -19.05 10.93
N ASP A 27 -10.31 -17.79 10.75
CA ASP A 27 -11.59 -17.36 10.17
C ASP A 27 -11.42 -16.44 8.94
N GLY A 28 -10.19 -16.34 8.42
CA GLY A 28 -9.83 -15.42 7.35
C GLY A 28 -9.35 -14.05 7.85
N THR A 29 -9.12 -13.89 9.15
CA THR A 29 -8.57 -12.66 9.74
C THR A 29 -7.27 -12.91 10.51
N ILE A 30 -6.44 -11.87 10.59
CA ILE A 30 -5.18 -11.84 11.34
C ILE A 30 -5.25 -10.70 12.35
N THR A 31 -5.05 -11.01 13.64
CA THR A 31 -4.88 -9.98 14.67
C THR A 31 -3.42 -9.55 14.74
N ASP A 32 -3.16 -8.26 14.59
CA ASP A 32 -1.88 -7.59 14.81
C ASP A 32 -1.84 -7.01 16.23
N LYS A 33 -1.14 -7.69 17.13
CA LYS A 33 -1.03 -7.32 18.54
C LYS A 33 -0.27 -6.01 18.76
N SER A 34 0.63 -5.67 17.84
CA SER A 34 1.49 -4.50 17.97
C SER A 34 0.74 -3.20 17.68
N THR A 35 -0.29 -3.27 16.82
CA THR A 35 -1.15 -2.13 16.50
C THR A 35 -2.54 -2.21 17.10
N SER A 36 -2.93 -3.36 17.67
CA SER A 36 -4.30 -3.65 18.12
C SER A 36 -5.31 -3.50 16.97
N LEU A 37 -4.90 -3.94 15.78
CA LEU A 37 -5.73 -3.97 14.58
C LEU A 37 -6.00 -5.42 14.17
N MET A 38 -7.12 -5.62 13.50
CA MET A 38 -7.45 -6.88 12.86
C MET A 38 -7.51 -6.68 11.34
N TRP A 39 -6.83 -7.56 10.62
CA TRP A 39 -6.62 -7.47 9.18
C TRP A 39 -7.30 -8.62 8.45
N ALA A 40 -7.78 -8.38 7.24
CA ALA A 40 -8.11 -9.46 6.33
C ALA A 40 -6.85 -10.26 5.97
N LYS A 41 -6.93 -11.59 6.06
CA LYS A 41 -5.84 -12.51 5.74
C LYS A 41 -5.51 -12.51 4.24
N SER A 42 -6.54 -12.46 3.40
CA SER A 42 -6.39 -12.33 1.94
C SER A 42 -6.40 -10.86 1.53
N ASP A 43 -5.71 -10.56 0.43
CA ASP A 43 -5.98 -9.31 -0.29
C ASP A 43 -7.34 -9.41 -1.03
N SER A 44 -7.73 -8.33 -1.70
CA SER A 44 -9.02 -8.25 -2.40
C SER A 44 -9.19 -9.22 -3.57
N GLY A 45 -8.15 -9.96 -3.98
CA GLY A 45 -8.16 -10.89 -5.11
C GLY A 45 -8.28 -10.23 -6.49
N LYS A 46 -8.60 -8.93 -6.52
CA LYS A 46 -8.63 -8.08 -7.71
C LYS A 46 -8.21 -6.66 -7.35
N ARG A 47 -7.69 -5.95 -8.35
CA ARG A 47 -7.45 -4.51 -8.26
C ARG A 47 -8.76 -3.75 -8.50
N MET A 48 -8.86 -2.57 -7.91
CA MET A 48 -10.01 -1.69 -8.06
C MET A 48 -9.60 -0.24 -7.81
N ASN A 49 -10.37 0.72 -8.32
CA ASN A 49 -10.08 2.13 -8.08
C ASN A 49 -10.40 2.51 -6.62
N TRP A 50 -10.04 3.72 -6.22
CA TRP A 50 -10.14 4.12 -4.82
C TRP A 50 -11.59 4.21 -4.31
N VAL A 51 -12.53 4.60 -5.17
CA VAL A 51 -13.96 4.70 -4.81
C VAL A 51 -14.53 3.30 -4.61
N GLU A 52 -14.28 2.39 -5.55
CA GLU A 52 -14.67 0.98 -5.44
C GLU A 52 -14.05 0.31 -4.21
N SER A 53 -12.82 0.69 -3.85
CA SER A 53 -12.13 0.19 -2.66
C SER A 53 -12.84 0.57 -1.36
N LEU A 54 -13.37 1.80 -1.27
CA LEU A 54 -14.17 2.23 -0.12
C LEU A 54 -15.48 1.45 -0.03
N GLU A 55 -16.17 1.28 -1.16
CA GLU A 55 -17.41 0.51 -1.23
C GLU A 55 -17.18 -0.97 -0.89
N PHE A 56 -16.09 -1.56 -1.39
CA PHE A 56 -15.69 -2.93 -1.07
C PHE A 56 -15.48 -3.11 0.43
N ALA A 57 -14.79 -2.16 1.08
CA ALA A 57 -14.58 -2.21 2.52
C ALA A 57 -15.88 -2.09 3.32
N GLN A 58 -16.72 -1.09 3.00
CA GLN A 58 -17.97 -0.82 3.69
C GLN A 58 -18.99 -1.97 3.58
N ASN A 59 -18.97 -2.71 2.47
CA ASN A 59 -19.89 -3.82 2.23
C ASN A 59 -19.35 -5.19 2.67
N SER A 60 -18.11 -5.25 3.19
CA SER A 60 -17.53 -6.51 3.63
C SER A 60 -18.21 -7.01 4.90
N THR A 61 -18.56 -8.30 4.91
CA THR A 61 -19.03 -9.03 6.09
C THR A 61 -18.05 -10.12 6.52
N LEU A 62 -16.77 -9.97 6.16
CA LEU A 62 -15.73 -10.97 6.44
C LEU A 62 -15.68 -11.32 7.93
N ALA A 63 -15.62 -12.62 8.23
CA ALA A 63 -15.68 -13.19 9.58
C ALA A 63 -16.87 -12.71 10.43
N GLY A 64 -17.98 -12.30 9.77
CA GLY A 64 -19.18 -11.81 10.45
C GLY A 64 -19.12 -10.36 10.93
N TYR A 65 -18.03 -9.63 10.65
CA TYR A 65 -17.88 -8.22 11.01
C TYR A 65 -18.28 -7.30 9.87
N ASN A 66 -18.89 -6.15 10.20
CA ASN A 66 -19.42 -5.16 9.25
C ASN A 66 -18.81 -3.76 9.43
N ASP A 67 -17.72 -3.65 10.21
CA ASP A 67 -16.98 -2.42 10.49
C ASP A 67 -15.59 -2.43 9.83
N TRP A 68 -15.46 -3.17 8.72
CA TRP A 68 -14.27 -3.16 7.87
C TRP A 68 -14.08 -1.81 7.18
N ARG A 69 -12.82 -1.38 7.06
CA ARG A 69 -12.44 -0.13 6.42
C ARG A 69 -11.15 -0.30 5.61
N LEU A 70 -10.87 0.69 4.75
CA LEU A 70 -9.53 0.87 4.21
C LEU A 70 -8.58 1.35 5.32
N PRO A 71 -7.36 0.80 5.38
CA PRO A 71 -6.33 1.27 6.30
C PRO A 71 -5.88 2.68 5.90
N ASN A 72 -5.48 3.50 6.87
CA ASN A 72 -4.73 4.71 6.58
C ASN A 72 -3.28 4.38 6.21
N ALA A 73 -2.54 5.36 5.71
CA ALA A 73 -1.18 5.13 5.21
C ALA A 73 -0.23 4.58 6.29
N LYS A 74 -0.37 4.99 7.55
CA LYS A 74 0.49 4.52 8.65
C LYS A 74 0.17 3.09 9.06
N GLU A 75 -1.10 2.73 9.12
CA GLU A 75 -1.55 1.37 9.41
C GLU A 75 -1.08 0.42 8.32
N LEU A 76 -1.22 0.80 7.05
CA LEU A 76 -0.77 -0.07 5.96
C LEU A 76 0.75 -0.19 5.92
N GLN A 77 1.48 0.89 6.23
CA GLN A 77 2.94 0.88 6.34
C GLN A 77 3.43 -0.03 7.48
N SER A 78 2.64 -0.26 8.54
CA SER A 78 3.05 -1.15 9.65
C SER A 78 3.12 -2.61 9.25
N LEU A 79 2.49 -3.01 8.13
CA LEU A 79 2.59 -4.36 7.59
C LEU A 79 3.85 -4.59 6.74
N VAL A 80 4.58 -3.53 6.39
CA VAL A 80 5.77 -3.65 5.54
C VAL A 80 6.91 -4.30 6.32
N ASP A 81 7.37 -5.45 5.83
CA ASP A 81 8.51 -6.17 6.39
C ASP A 81 9.81 -5.66 5.75
N TYR A 82 10.45 -4.70 6.42
CA TYR A 82 11.72 -4.10 5.97
C TYR A 82 12.95 -5.00 6.14
N GLU A 83 12.83 -6.12 6.86
CA GLU A 83 13.92 -7.09 6.99
C GLU A 83 13.90 -8.11 5.85
N LYS A 84 12.74 -8.27 5.20
CA LYS A 84 12.57 -9.21 4.08
C LYS A 84 13.40 -8.79 2.87
N LYS A 85 14.20 -9.74 2.37
CA LYS A 85 15.08 -9.54 1.20
C LYS A 85 14.47 -9.98 -0.13
N THR A 86 13.23 -10.48 -0.10
CA THR A 86 12.50 -10.96 -1.27
C THR A 86 11.13 -10.31 -1.33
N LEU A 87 10.60 -10.15 -2.54
CA LEU A 87 9.25 -9.64 -2.73
C LEU A 87 8.19 -10.75 -2.47
N PRO A 88 7.00 -10.36 -2.00
CA PRO A 88 6.62 -9.03 -1.53
C PRO A 88 7.12 -8.76 -0.11
N ALA A 89 7.37 -7.50 0.25
CA ALA A 89 7.83 -7.04 1.57
C ALA A 89 6.70 -7.07 2.63
N ILE A 90 6.11 -8.25 2.85
CA ILE A 90 5.09 -8.52 3.86
C ILE A 90 5.35 -9.91 4.48
N ASN A 91 4.83 -10.13 5.68
CA ASN A 91 4.89 -11.44 6.32
C ASN A 91 3.94 -12.45 5.65
N THR A 92 4.47 -13.16 4.65
CA THR A 92 3.77 -14.16 3.84
C THR A 92 3.39 -15.44 4.59
N THR A 93 3.78 -15.59 5.86
CA THR A 93 3.29 -16.67 6.72
C THR A 93 1.86 -16.39 7.18
N TYR A 94 1.53 -15.11 7.41
CA TYR A 94 0.21 -14.69 7.91
C TYR A 94 -0.67 -14.13 6.81
N PHE A 95 -0.11 -13.40 5.84
CA PHE A 95 -0.87 -12.73 4.80
C PHE A 95 -0.75 -13.45 3.47
N GLU A 96 -1.90 -13.76 2.87
CA GLU A 96 -1.97 -14.33 1.53
C GLU A 96 -1.71 -13.24 0.48
N VAL A 97 -1.07 -13.65 -0.63
CA VAL A 97 -0.61 -12.76 -1.70
C VAL A 97 -1.11 -13.30 -3.03
N THR A 98 -1.88 -12.48 -3.75
CA THR A 98 -2.42 -12.87 -5.06
C THR A 98 -1.36 -12.88 -6.19
N PRO A 99 -0.49 -11.85 -6.35
CA PRO A 99 0.55 -11.91 -7.38
C PRO A 99 1.54 -13.07 -7.17
N THR A 100 1.75 -13.86 -8.21
CA THR A 100 2.67 -15.00 -8.19
C THR A 100 4.06 -14.67 -8.70
N GLN A 101 4.22 -13.48 -9.28
CA GLN A 101 5.46 -12.94 -9.82
C GLN A 101 5.50 -11.44 -9.58
N PHE A 102 6.70 -10.87 -9.78
CA PHE A 102 7.03 -9.48 -9.56
C PHE A 102 8.03 -9.10 -10.64
N LYS A 103 7.58 -8.90 -11.89
CA LYS A 103 8.47 -8.69 -13.04
C LYS A 103 8.10 -7.48 -13.89
N SER A 104 6.85 -7.05 -13.87
CA SER A 104 6.39 -5.87 -14.62
C SER A 104 5.30 -5.10 -13.88
N GLN A 105 4.81 -4.03 -14.50
CA GLN A 105 3.74 -3.19 -13.96
C GLN A 105 2.43 -3.97 -13.78
N GLN A 106 2.21 -5.01 -14.59
CA GLN A 106 1.07 -5.91 -14.45
C GLN A 106 1.13 -6.71 -13.15
N ASP A 107 2.30 -6.83 -12.52
CA ASP A 107 2.51 -7.52 -11.25
C ASP A 107 2.55 -6.58 -10.03
N SER A 108 2.36 -5.26 -10.25
CA SER A 108 2.39 -4.25 -9.17
C SER A 108 1.53 -4.66 -7.96
N TYR A 109 2.11 -4.55 -6.78
CA TYR A 109 1.43 -4.92 -5.53
C TYR A 109 1.26 -3.68 -4.64
N TYR A 110 0.52 -2.71 -5.19
CA TYR A 110 0.17 -1.44 -4.56
C TYR A 110 -1.15 -1.58 -3.82
N PHE A 111 -1.20 -1.09 -2.59
CA PHE A 111 -2.40 -1.17 -1.77
C PHE A 111 -2.94 0.22 -1.47
N TRP A 112 -4.22 0.41 -1.74
CA TRP A 112 -4.90 1.65 -1.42
C TRP A 112 -4.93 1.92 0.08
N THR A 113 -4.77 3.19 0.43
CA THR A 113 -5.04 3.70 1.78
C THR A 113 -6.28 4.60 1.76
N SER A 114 -6.90 4.84 2.91
CA SER A 114 -7.91 5.89 3.10
C SER A 114 -7.32 7.31 3.11
N THR A 115 -5.99 7.46 3.02
CA THR A 115 -5.30 8.75 3.16
C THR A 115 -5.28 9.50 1.83
N THR A 116 -5.93 10.65 1.78
CA THR A 116 -5.88 11.57 0.62
C THR A 116 -4.56 12.34 0.60
N GLN A 117 -3.97 12.55 -0.57
CA GLN A 117 -2.79 13.42 -0.71
C GLN A 117 -3.21 14.88 -0.49
N GLY A 118 -2.54 15.57 0.42
CA GLY A 118 -2.95 16.91 0.86
C GLY A 118 -3.01 17.94 -0.29
N ASP A 119 -1.97 17.99 -1.10
CA ASP A 119 -1.82 18.98 -2.18
C ASP A 119 -2.66 18.61 -3.42
N PHE A 120 -2.99 17.33 -3.61
CA PHE A 120 -3.73 16.81 -4.75
C PHE A 120 -4.92 15.98 -4.26
N LYS A 121 -6.02 16.64 -3.89
CA LYS A 121 -7.18 15.98 -3.25
C LYS A 121 -7.87 14.92 -4.12
N HIS A 122 -7.63 14.94 -5.42
CA HIS A 122 -8.13 13.94 -6.37
C HIS A 122 -7.30 12.65 -6.40
N THR A 123 -6.17 12.60 -5.69
CA THR A 123 -5.34 11.41 -5.50
C THR A 123 -5.44 10.88 -4.07
N ALA A 124 -5.07 9.62 -3.89
CA ALA A 124 -4.92 8.98 -2.59
C ALA A 124 -3.55 8.31 -2.48
N ALA A 125 -3.06 8.10 -1.27
CA ALA A 125 -1.82 7.40 -1.05
C ALA A 125 -2.00 5.88 -1.21
N TYR A 126 -0.97 5.23 -1.74
CA TYR A 126 -0.83 3.77 -1.75
C TYR A 126 0.52 3.37 -1.15
N ILE A 127 0.60 2.15 -0.63
CA ILE A 127 1.86 1.51 -0.19
C ILE A 127 2.21 0.38 -1.15
N ALA A 128 3.46 0.36 -1.64
CA ALA A 128 3.96 -0.72 -2.48
C ALA A 128 4.57 -1.84 -1.63
N PHE A 129 4.01 -3.05 -1.73
CA PHE A 129 4.62 -4.25 -1.13
C PHE A 129 5.50 -5.02 -2.14
N GLY A 130 5.38 -4.70 -3.43
CA GLY A 130 6.23 -5.19 -4.53
C GLY A 130 7.19 -4.09 -5.03
N GLN A 131 7.56 -4.16 -6.31
CA GLN A 131 8.27 -3.05 -6.97
C GLN A 131 7.41 -1.80 -7.07
N ALA A 132 8.04 -0.64 -6.95
CA ALA A 132 7.44 0.66 -7.20
C ALA A 132 8.03 1.25 -8.48
N TRP A 133 7.23 1.14 -9.56
CA TRP A 133 7.67 1.35 -10.93
C TRP A 133 7.69 2.81 -11.32
N SER A 134 8.77 3.21 -11.99
CA SER A 134 8.91 4.52 -12.61
C SER A 134 9.67 4.40 -13.92
N LYS A 135 9.50 5.38 -14.79
CA LYS A 135 10.23 5.52 -16.06
C LYS A 135 11.03 6.82 -16.05
N LYS A 136 12.03 6.89 -16.92
CA LYS A 136 12.97 8.01 -16.99
C LYS A 136 12.31 9.35 -17.27
N ASN A 137 11.26 9.35 -18.08
CA ASN A 137 10.51 10.53 -18.47
C ASN A 137 9.18 10.06 -19.09
N ALA A 138 8.30 11.01 -19.43
CA ALA A 138 6.98 10.70 -19.99
C ALA A 138 7.06 9.88 -21.29
N ASP A 139 8.08 10.10 -22.12
CA ASP A 139 8.25 9.44 -23.43
C ASP A 139 8.88 8.04 -23.35
N SER A 140 9.40 7.65 -22.20
CA SER A 140 10.06 6.36 -22.03
C SER A 140 9.06 5.20 -21.94
N THR A 141 9.40 4.07 -22.53
CA THR A 141 8.62 2.83 -22.43
C THR A 141 9.24 1.81 -21.46
N GLU A 142 10.46 2.09 -20.98
CA GLU A 142 11.18 1.21 -20.06
C GLU A 142 10.93 1.66 -18.62
N TYR A 143 10.55 0.70 -17.79
CA TYR A 143 10.25 0.91 -16.39
C TYR A 143 11.29 0.24 -15.51
N PHE A 144 11.55 0.89 -14.39
CA PHE A 144 12.51 0.48 -13.39
C PHE A 144 11.85 0.52 -12.01
N ASP A 145 12.31 -0.35 -11.11
CA ASP A 145 11.96 -0.27 -9.69
C ASP A 145 12.88 0.76 -9.02
N TRP A 146 12.46 2.02 -9.02
CA TRP A 146 13.27 3.12 -8.46
C TRP A 146 12.98 3.40 -7.00
N HIS A 147 11.78 3.05 -6.52
CA HIS A 147 11.40 3.34 -5.14
C HIS A 147 11.44 2.10 -4.25
N GLY A 148 11.28 0.92 -4.82
CA GLY A 148 11.31 -0.35 -4.08
C GLY A 148 10.05 -0.61 -3.25
N ALA A 149 10.04 -1.79 -2.64
CA ALA A 149 9.02 -2.17 -1.67
C ALA A 149 9.11 -1.31 -0.40
N GLY A 150 7.96 -1.02 0.18
CA GLY A 150 7.77 -0.07 1.27
C GLY A 150 7.55 1.37 0.82
N ALA A 151 7.61 1.68 -0.48
CA ALA A 151 7.37 3.04 -0.96
C ALA A 151 5.92 3.48 -0.71
N GLN A 152 5.76 4.66 -0.09
CA GLN A 152 4.51 5.40 -0.09
C GLN A 152 4.48 6.35 -1.30
N ARG A 153 3.50 6.17 -2.16
CA ARG A 153 3.26 6.99 -3.35
C ARG A 153 1.79 7.35 -3.42
N SER A 154 1.32 7.91 -4.53
CA SER A 154 -0.07 8.29 -4.70
C SER A 154 -0.52 8.11 -6.13
N ASP A 155 -1.77 7.70 -6.29
CA ASP A 155 -2.44 7.55 -7.58
C ASP A 155 -3.75 8.36 -7.60
N PRO A 156 -4.23 8.77 -8.79
CA PRO A 156 -5.57 9.32 -8.95
C PRO A 156 -6.64 8.34 -8.45
N LYS A 157 -7.70 8.87 -7.84
CA LYS A 157 -8.76 8.05 -7.23
C LYS A 157 -9.64 7.33 -8.25
N VAL A 158 -9.74 7.87 -9.47
CA VAL A 158 -10.62 7.42 -10.56
C VAL A 158 -10.05 7.86 -11.92
N GLY A 159 -10.63 7.36 -13.01
CA GLY A 159 -10.28 7.74 -14.38
C GLY A 159 -9.36 6.73 -15.04
N SER A 160 -8.63 7.17 -16.06
CA SER A 160 -7.65 6.36 -16.78
C SER A 160 -6.24 6.94 -16.63
N PRO A 161 -5.16 6.13 -16.69
CA PRO A 161 -3.80 6.64 -16.54
C PRO A 161 -3.45 7.80 -17.50
N SER A 162 -3.95 7.75 -18.74
CA SER A 162 -3.75 8.79 -19.76
C SER A 162 -4.32 10.16 -19.38
N ASP A 163 -5.30 10.22 -18.48
CA ASP A 163 -5.86 11.49 -18.01
C ASP A 163 -4.89 12.26 -17.10
N TYR A 164 -3.85 11.58 -16.60
CA TYR A 164 -2.92 12.08 -15.59
C TYR A 164 -1.45 11.95 -16.01
N GLU A 165 -1.17 11.51 -17.24
CA GLU A 165 0.18 11.50 -17.76
C GLU A 165 0.70 12.93 -17.89
N LEU A 166 1.56 13.31 -16.94
CA LEU A 166 2.23 14.60 -16.96
C LEU A 166 3.49 14.52 -17.81
N ALA A 167 3.69 15.53 -18.66
CA ALA A 167 4.97 15.74 -19.31
C ALA A 167 6.04 15.97 -18.22
N SER A 168 6.98 15.04 -18.11
CA SER A 168 8.10 15.10 -17.18
C SER A 168 9.36 14.66 -17.91
N GLU A 169 10.42 15.44 -17.79
CA GLU A 169 11.71 15.19 -18.44
C GLU A 169 12.66 14.33 -17.59
N MET A 170 12.36 14.16 -16.29
CA MET A 170 13.30 13.63 -15.30
C MET A 170 12.85 12.34 -14.59
N ALA A 171 11.54 12.17 -14.37
CA ALA A 171 10.95 10.95 -13.82
C ALA A 171 9.43 10.96 -13.96
N THR A 172 8.84 9.83 -14.32
CA THR A 172 7.39 9.63 -14.30
C THR A 172 7.08 8.32 -13.60
N ASP A 173 6.28 8.38 -12.53
CA ASP A 173 5.83 7.19 -11.81
C ASP A 173 4.77 6.43 -12.64
N TYR A 174 4.74 5.11 -12.51
CA TYR A 174 3.68 4.29 -13.08
C TYR A 174 2.35 4.61 -12.39
N ILE A 175 1.35 4.97 -13.18
CA ILE A 175 -0.01 5.29 -12.71
C ILE A 175 -0.86 4.03 -12.88
N SER A 176 -1.26 3.41 -11.78
CA SER A 176 -2.08 2.18 -11.81
C SER A 176 -3.57 2.52 -11.79
N ILE A 177 -3.99 3.43 -10.91
CA ILE A 177 -5.40 3.74 -10.54
C ILE A 177 -6.12 2.54 -9.91
N ASP A 178 -6.10 1.39 -10.57
CA ASP A 178 -6.59 0.15 -9.98
C ASP A 178 -5.49 -0.46 -9.12
N ASN A 179 -5.70 -0.47 -7.80
CA ASN A 179 -4.77 -1.01 -6.81
C ASN A 179 -5.45 -2.07 -5.94
N TRP A 180 -4.66 -2.84 -5.19
CA TRP A 180 -5.14 -3.88 -4.28
C TRP A 180 -5.72 -3.28 -3.01
N VAL A 181 -6.52 -4.07 -2.30
CA VAL A 181 -7.10 -3.69 -1.00
C VAL A 181 -6.84 -4.81 0.00
N ARG A 182 -6.49 -4.41 1.23
CA ARG A 182 -6.49 -5.28 2.40
C ARG A 182 -7.29 -4.58 3.48
N LEU A 183 -8.37 -5.21 3.92
CA LEU A 183 -9.27 -4.62 4.89
C LEU A 183 -8.64 -4.62 6.27
N VAL A 184 -8.96 -3.59 7.04
CA VAL A 184 -8.60 -3.47 8.44
C VAL A 184 -9.82 -3.07 9.25
N ARG A 185 -9.81 -3.42 10.53
CA ARG A 185 -10.70 -2.93 11.57
C ARG A 185 -9.95 -2.81 12.88
N ASP A 186 -10.54 -2.12 13.84
CA ASP A 186 -9.99 -2.07 15.20
C ASP A 186 -10.25 -3.42 15.88
N ASP A 187 -9.25 -3.96 16.57
CA ASP A 187 -9.40 -5.21 17.33
C ASP A 187 -10.21 -4.90 18.60
N LYS A 188 -11.32 -5.63 18.82
CA LYS A 188 -12.25 -5.41 19.95
C LYS A 188 -12.14 -6.52 20.98
#